data_AF-A0A7X6YKI1-F1
#
_entry.id   AF-A0A7X6YKI1-F1
#
_cell.length_a   1.000
_cell.length_b   1.000
_cell.length_c   1.000
_cell.angle_alpha   90.00
_cell.angle_beta   90.00
_cell.angle_gamma   90.00
#
_symmetry.space_group_name_H-M   'P 1'
#
loop_
_entity.id
_entity.type
_entity.pdbx_description
1 polymer ?
#
loop_
_entity_poly.entity_id
_entity_poly.type
_entity_poly.pdbx_seq_one_letter_code
_entity_poly.pdbx_strand_id
1 'polypeptide(L)'
;MGELIGLVAVICIFGLPLIAGIVLGLRAMKNRNQERMGLINQGIIPPDTPKKKSDPNKMVSLRNGIVLISLGIGIIVGFLCSEYLVIGQGNEFWVTGASVVFFLGVGYLIYFLVTQKMPLSKQKEELEQE
;
A
#
# COMPACT_ATOMS: atom_id res chain seq x y z
N MET A 1 21.88 -22.58 -23.19
CA MET A 1 22.00 -21.11 -23.39
C MET A 1 20.76 -20.35 -22.93
N GLY A 2 19.53 -20.80 -23.22
CA GLY A 2 18.30 -20.10 -22.78
C GLY A 2 18.07 -20.06 -21.26
N GLU A 3 18.39 -21.15 -20.53
CA GLU A 3 18.21 -21.21 -19.08
C GLU A 3 19.10 -20.21 -18.30
N LEU A 4 20.34 -20.00 -18.76
CA LEU A 4 21.25 -19.01 -18.17
C LEU A 4 20.73 -17.59 -18.37
N ILE A 5 20.16 -17.29 -19.55
CA ILE A 5 19.56 -15.99 -19.85
C ILE A 5 18.33 -15.75 -18.96
N GLY A 6 17.48 -16.76 -18.79
CA GLY A 6 16.30 -16.68 -17.91
C GLY A 6 16.67 -16.43 -16.46
N LEU A 7 17.68 -17.14 -15.94
CA LEU A 7 18.18 -16.94 -14.57
C LEU A 7 18.72 -15.52 -14.36
N VAL A 8 19.53 -15.02 -15.29
CA VAL A 8 20.10 -13.66 -15.22
C VAL A 8 19.00 -12.59 -15.31
N ALA A 9 17.99 -12.80 -16.16
CA ALA A 9 16.87 -11.87 -16.28
C ALA A 9 16.08 -11.73 -14.97
N VAL A 10 15.78 -12.85 -14.30
CA VAL A 10 15.07 -12.85 -13.02
C VAL A 10 15.89 -12.14 -11.94
N ILE A 11 17.19 -12.42 -11.85
CA ILE A 11 18.08 -11.77 -10.88
C ILE A 11 18.16 -10.27 -11.13
N CYS A 12 18.22 -9.82 -12.38
CA CYS A 12 18.23 -8.39 -12.69
C CYS A 12 16.90 -7.71 -12.35
N ILE A 13 15.76 -8.32 -12.67
CA ILE A 13 14.42 -7.74 -12.43
C ILE A 13 14.18 -7.50 -10.94
N PHE A 14 14.59 -8.43 -10.07
CA PHE A 14 14.38 -8.28 -8.62
C PHE A 14 15.58 -7.65 -7.90
N GLY A 15 16.79 -7.92 -8.36
CA GLY A 15 18.03 -7.44 -7.75
C GLY A 15 18.28 -5.94 -7.95
N LEU A 16 18.06 -5.42 -9.16
CA LEU A 16 18.24 -3.98 -9.44
C LEU A 16 17.33 -3.09 -8.58
N PRO A 17 15.99 -3.30 -8.50
CA PRO A 17 15.14 -2.44 -7.70
C PRO A 17 15.44 -2.56 -6.19
N LEU A 18 15.82 -3.74 -5.70
CA LEU A 18 16.25 -3.92 -4.32
C LEU A 18 17.49 -3.08 -4.00
N ILE A 19 18.54 -3.21 -4.82
CA ILE A 19 19.79 -2.48 -4.63
C ILE A 19 19.56 -0.97 -4.79
N ALA A 20 18.82 -0.57 -5.83
CA ALA A 20 18.49 0.83 -6.07
C ALA A 20 17.69 1.43 -4.91
N GLY A 21 16.71 0.70 -4.37
CA GLY A 21 15.93 1.11 -3.21
C GLY A 21 16.79 1.35 -1.98
N ILE A 22 17.72 0.44 -1.69
CA ILE A 22 18.66 0.57 -0.56
C ILE A 22 19.59 1.77 -0.78
N VAL A 23 20.20 1.91 -1.96
CA VAL A 23 21.14 3.01 -2.27
C VAL A 23 20.44 4.37 -2.19
N LEU A 24 19.24 4.49 -2.76
CA LEU A 24 18.45 5.73 -2.69
C LEU A 24 18.02 6.03 -1.25
N GLY A 25 17.62 5.03 -0.49
CA GLY A 25 17.28 5.17 0.93
C GLY A 25 18.46 5.69 1.76
N LEU A 26 19.64 5.08 1.60
CA LEU A 26 20.86 5.50 2.29
C LEU A 26 21.30 6.90 1.87
N ARG A 27 21.25 7.24 0.58
CA ARG A 27 21.55 8.60 0.08
C ARG A 27 20.58 9.63 0.63
N ALA A 28 19.28 9.33 0.65
CA ALA A 28 18.26 10.22 1.20
C ALA A 28 18.49 10.49 2.70
N MET A 29 18.84 9.47 3.47
CA MET A 29 19.20 9.63 4.89
C MET A 29 20.47 10.48 5.06
N LYS A 30 21.50 10.22 4.27
CA LYS A 30 22.76 10.97 4.32
C LYS A 30 22.56 12.44 3.96
N ASN A 31 21.82 12.74 2.90
CA ASN A 31 21.53 14.11 2.47
C ASN A 31 20.78 14.88 3.55
N ARG A 32 19.76 14.28 4.18
CA ARG A 32 19.05 14.90 5.31
C ARG A 32 19.96 15.24 6.48
N ASN A 33 20.94 14.39 6.78
CA ASN A 33 21.91 14.64 7.85
C ASN A 33 22.88 15.77 7.46
N GLN A 34 23.32 15.80 6.21
CA GLN A 34 24.20 16.86 5.69
C GLN A 34 23.49 18.22 5.66
N GLU A 35 22.21 18.27 5.28
CA GLU A 35 21.39 19.48 5.32
C GLU A 35 21.28 20.02 6.77
N ARG A 36 21.01 19.15 7.75
CA ARG A 36 20.97 19.53 9.17
C ARG A 36 22.30 20.06 9.68
N MET A 37 23.41 19.39 9.36
CA MET A 37 24.75 19.85 9.72
C MET A 37 25.11 21.17 9.03
N GLY A 38 24.68 21.38 7.79
CA GLY A 38 24.87 22.63 7.06
C GLY A 38 24.16 23.81 7.74
N LEU A 39 22.93 23.61 8.19
CA LEU A 39 22.18 24.61 8.95
C LEU A 39 22.87 24.95 10.28
N ILE A 40 23.34 23.94 11.03
CA ILE A 40 24.09 24.13 12.28
C ILE A 40 25.37 24.93 12.04
N ASN A 41 26.12 24.61 10.98
CA ASN A 41 27.34 25.33 10.61
C ASN A 41 27.07 26.79 10.20
N GLN A 42 25.87 27.10 9.73
CA GLN A 42 25.42 28.47 9.44
C GLN A 42 24.87 29.20 10.69
N GLY A 43 24.93 28.57 11.87
CA GLY A 43 24.38 29.11 13.11
C GLY A 43 22.85 29.04 13.20
N ILE A 44 22.20 28.38 12.24
CA ILE A 44 20.76 28.15 12.24
C ILE A 44 20.49 26.87 13.02
N ILE A 45 19.84 27.00 14.18
CA ILE A 45 19.40 25.86 14.98
C ILE A 45 18.30 25.16 14.17
N PRO A 46 18.54 23.93 13.66
CA PRO A 46 17.49 23.19 12.96
C PRO A 46 16.34 22.97 13.95
N PRO A 47 15.07 23.09 13.53
CA PRO A 47 13.95 22.82 14.42
C PRO A 47 14.10 21.40 15.01
N ASP A 48 14.09 21.31 16.34
CA ASP A 48 14.29 20.05 17.11
C ASP A 48 13.22 19.02 16.79
N THR A 49 12.04 19.47 16.37
CA THR A 49 11.03 18.59 15.84
C THR A 49 11.43 18.22 14.41
N PRO A 50 11.68 16.93 14.08
CA PRO A 50 11.52 16.52 12.70
C PRO A 50 10.12 17.03 12.32
N LYS A 51 10.01 17.96 11.35
CA LYS A 51 8.72 18.42 10.81
C LYS A 51 7.84 17.19 10.82
N LYS A 52 6.81 17.18 11.69
CA LYS A 52 5.91 16.04 11.89
C LYS A 52 5.69 15.50 10.50
N LYS A 53 6.28 14.34 10.16
CA LYS A 53 6.16 13.80 8.80
C LYS A 53 4.66 13.84 8.59
N SER A 54 4.19 14.64 7.62
CA SER A 54 2.76 14.81 7.32
C SER A 54 2.14 13.45 7.56
N ASP A 55 1.28 13.37 8.59
CA ASP A 55 0.78 12.09 9.12
C ASP A 55 0.39 11.29 7.88
N PRO A 56 1.07 10.17 7.56
CA PRO A 56 0.89 9.51 6.28
C PRO A 56 -0.61 9.25 6.14
N ASN A 57 -1.24 9.87 5.14
CA ASN A 57 -2.69 10.08 5.04
C ASN A 57 -3.43 8.84 5.57
N LYS A 58 -3.87 8.92 6.83
CA LYS A 58 -4.28 7.73 7.60
C LYS A 58 -5.52 7.14 6.98
N MET A 59 -6.36 7.98 6.40
CA MET A 59 -7.53 7.59 5.61
C MET A 59 -7.15 6.81 4.36
N VAL A 60 -6.09 7.21 3.62
CA VAL A 60 -5.60 6.48 2.44
C VAL A 60 -4.99 5.13 2.84
N SER A 61 -4.20 5.08 3.91
CA SER A 61 -3.65 3.82 4.42
C SER A 61 -4.75 2.87 4.91
N LEU A 62 -5.78 3.40 5.58
CA LEU A 62 -6.93 2.63 6.06
C LEU A 62 -7.80 2.12 4.92
N ARG A 63 -8.07 2.96 3.91
CA ARG A 63 -8.80 2.58 2.69
C ARG A 63 -8.10 1.43 1.98
N ASN A 64 -6.81 1.57 1.73
CA ASN A 64 -6.03 0.55 1.04
C ASN A 64 -5.98 -0.75 1.84
N GLY A 65 -5.86 -0.67 3.17
CA GLY A 65 -5.90 -1.85 4.05
C GLY A 65 -7.22 -2.61 3.97
N ILE A 66 -8.35 -1.92 4.13
CA ILE A 66 -9.69 -2.55 4.09
C ILE A 66 -9.97 -3.14 2.70
N VAL A 67 -9.62 -2.42 1.63
CA VAL A 67 -9.80 -2.91 0.25
C VAL A 67 -8.94 -4.16 0.00
N LEU A 68 -7.67 -4.16 0.39
CA LEU A 68 -6.78 -5.33 0.20
C LEU A 68 -7.25 -6.56 0.99
N ILE A 69 -7.70 -6.38 2.23
CA ILE A 69 -8.23 -7.47 3.05
C ILE A 69 -9.51 -8.03 2.40
N SER A 70 -10.42 -7.16 1.99
CA SER A 70 -11.68 -7.57 1.34
C SER A 70 -11.44 -8.30 0.01
N LEU A 71 -10.45 -7.87 -0.77
CA LEU A 71 -10.03 -8.52 -2.00
C LEU A 71 -9.47 -9.93 -1.73
N GLY A 72 -8.59 -10.06 -0.73
CA GLY A 72 -8.03 -11.36 -0.34
C GLY A 72 -9.11 -12.36 0.11
N ILE A 73 -10.05 -11.90 0.95
CA ILE A 73 -11.19 -12.71 1.39
C ILE A 73 -12.06 -13.10 0.18
N GLY A 74 -12.35 -12.17 -0.71
CA GLY A 74 -13.17 -12.43 -1.91
C GLY A 74 -12.58 -13.46 -2.85
N ILE A 75 -11.25 -13.48 -3.00
CA ILE A 75 -10.52 -14.50 -3.78
C ILE A 75 -10.62 -15.85 -3.09
N ILE A 76 -10.31 -15.95 -1.79
CA ILE A 76 -10.38 -17.21 -1.03
C ILE A 76 -11.80 -17.79 -1.11
N VAL A 77 -12.81 -16.98 -0.81
CA VAL A 77 -14.21 -17.39 -0.87
C VAL A 77 -14.63 -17.73 -2.30
N GLY A 78 -14.13 -17.03 -3.31
CA GLY A 78 -14.41 -17.32 -4.72
C GLY A 78 -13.88 -18.68 -5.17
N PHE A 79 -12.68 -19.04 -4.74
CA PHE A 79 -12.09 -20.36 -4.96
C PHE A 79 -12.87 -21.46 -4.23
N LEU A 80 -13.20 -21.26 -2.95
CA LEU A 80 -14.00 -22.21 -2.19
C LEU A 80 -15.40 -22.39 -2.81
N CYS A 81 -16.05 -21.31 -3.23
CA CYS A 81 -17.34 -21.40 -3.92
C CYS A 81 -17.23 -22.17 -5.23
N SER A 82 -16.16 -21.97 -6.01
CA SER A 82 -15.98 -22.66 -7.28
C SER A 82 -15.72 -24.16 -7.11
N GLU A 83 -15.05 -24.57 -6.03
CA GLU A 83 -14.77 -25.99 -5.74
C GLU A 83 -15.98 -26.72 -5.15
N TYR A 84 -16.78 -26.06 -4.30
CA TYR A 84 -17.91 -26.69 -3.60
C TYR A 84 -19.25 -26.54 -4.32
N LEU A 85 -19.46 -25.50 -5.15
CA LEU A 85 -20.65 -25.42 -5.98
C LEU A 85 -20.47 -26.21 -7.28
N VAL A 86 -21.17 -27.35 -7.36
CA VAL A 86 -21.42 -28.11 -8.60
C VAL A 86 -22.36 -27.33 -9.57
N ILE A 87 -22.44 -25.99 -9.45
CA ILE A 87 -23.18 -25.12 -10.36
C ILE A 87 -22.21 -24.70 -11.48
N GLY A 88 -22.13 -25.57 -12.49
CA GLY A 88 -21.61 -25.22 -13.81
C GLY A 88 -20.14 -25.50 -14.02
N GLN A 89 -19.83 -26.74 -14.43
CA GLN A 89 -18.61 -27.07 -15.15
C GLN A 89 -18.49 -26.15 -16.37
N GLY A 90 -17.77 -25.04 -16.23
CA GLY A 90 -17.61 -24.00 -17.25
C GLY A 90 -17.77 -22.54 -16.78
N ASN A 91 -18.31 -22.28 -15.58
CA ASN A 91 -18.56 -20.91 -15.10
C ASN A 91 -17.73 -20.50 -13.86
N GLU A 92 -16.70 -21.26 -13.51
CA GLU A 92 -15.77 -21.02 -12.40
C GLU A 92 -15.19 -19.60 -12.42
N PHE A 93 -14.85 -19.10 -13.60
CA PHE A 93 -14.34 -17.74 -13.79
C PHE A 93 -15.37 -16.68 -13.39
N TRP A 94 -16.65 -16.87 -13.75
CA TRP A 94 -17.73 -15.95 -13.42
C TRP A 94 -18.08 -15.99 -11.94
N VAL A 95 -18.04 -17.17 -11.30
CA VAL A 95 -18.29 -17.33 -9.86
C VAL A 95 -17.19 -16.69 -9.04
N THR A 96 -15.92 -16.94 -9.41
CA THR A 96 -14.78 -16.31 -8.75
C THR A 96 -14.79 -14.80 -8.95
N GLY A 97 -15.04 -14.33 -10.17
CA GLY A 97 -15.14 -12.90 -10.47
C GLY A 97 -16.26 -12.20 -9.70
N ALA A 98 -17.44 -12.82 -9.61
CA ALA A 98 -18.56 -12.28 -8.85
C ALA A 98 -18.25 -12.22 -7.34
N SER A 99 -17.61 -13.23 -6.78
CA SER A 99 -17.19 -13.24 -5.37
C SER A 99 -16.20 -12.10 -5.07
N VAL A 100 -15.18 -11.94 -5.92
CA VAL A 100 -14.18 -10.88 -5.73
C VAL A 100 -14.82 -9.49 -5.76
N VAL A 101 -15.68 -9.21 -6.74
CA VAL A 101 -16.38 -7.92 -6.85
C VAL A 101 -17.34 -7.70 -5.68
N PHE A 102 -18.05 -8.74 -5.24
CA PHE A 102 -18.96 -8.67 -4.11
C PHE A 102 -18.24 -8.29 -2.82
N PHE A 103 -17.17 -9.01 -2.46
CA PHE A 103 -16.40 -8.73 -1.25
C PHE A 103 -15.66 -7.39 -1.33
N LEU A 104 -15.18 -6.99 -2.50
CA LEU A 104 -14.62 -5.64 -2.70
C LEU A 104 -15.67 -4.55 -2.42
N GLY A 105 -16.91 -4.74 -2.88
CA GLY A 105 -18.04 -3.86 -2.56
C GLY A 105 -18.33 -3.79 -1.06
N VAL A 106 -18.33 -4.93 -0.37
CA VAL A 106 -18.48 -4.99 1.09
C VAL A 106 -17.34 -4.26 1.81
N GLY A 107 -16.09 -4.41 1.35
CA GLY A 107 -14.94 -3.69 1.89
C GLY A 107 -15.11 -2.18 1.80
N TYR A 108 -15.60 -1.66 0.67
CA TYR A 108 -15.90 -0.24 0.52
C TYR A 108 -17.04 0.25 1.43
N LEU A 109 -18.05 -0.60 1.64
CA LEU A 109 -19.18 -0.31 2.53
C LEU A 109 -18.71 -0.23 4.00
N ILE A 110 -17.83 -1.14 4.42
CA ILE A 110 -17.19 -1.12 5.74
C ILE A 110 -16.34 0.14 5.90
N TYR A 111 -15.53 0.48 4.88
CA TYR A 111 -14.74 1.71 4.90
C TYR A 111 -15.62 2.94 5.10
N PHE A 112 -16.75 3.04 4.39
CA PHE A 112 -17.71 4.14 4.54
C PHE A 112 -18.31 4.22 5.94
N LEU A 113 -18.67 3.08 6.54
CA LEU A 113 -19.20 3.06 7.92
C LEU A 113 -18.14 3.47 8.95
N VAL A 114 -16.89 3.01 8.76
CA VAL A 114 -15.77 3.36 9.65
C VAL A 114 -15.44 4.85 9.56
N THR A 115 -15.40 5.42 8.35
CA THR A 115 -15.15 6.85 8.16
C THR A 115 -16.30 7.71 8.68
N GLN A 116 -17.55 7.26 8.54
CA GLN A 116 -18.71 7.97 9.09
C GLN A 116 -18.69 8.07 10.63
N LYS A 117 -18.09 7.08 11.30
CA LYS A 117 -17.99 7.06 12.77
C LYS A 117 -16.81 7.87 13.32
N MET A 118 -15.90 8.36 12.47
CA MET A 118 -14.80 9.20 12.91
C MET A 118 -15.27 10.65 13.13
N PRO A 119 -14.93 11.28 14.28
CA PRO A 119 -15.34 12.64 14.57
C PRO A 119 -14.82 13.60 13.50
N LEU A 120 -15.74 14.43 13.00
CA LEU A 120 -15.57 15.37 11.88
C LEU A 120 -14.36 16.31 12.02
N SER A 121 -13.86 16.52 13.25
CA SER A 121 -12.66 17.30 13.55
C SER A 121 -11.36 16.69 12.99
N LYS A 122 -11.21 15.37 13.00
CA LYS A 122 -10.02 14.69 12.43
C LYS A 122 -10.04 14.64 10.90
N GLN A 123 -11.23 14.56 10.30
CA GLN A 123 -11.38 14.55 8.84
C GLN A 123 -11.08 15.93 8.23
N LYS A 124 -11.49 17.03 8.87
CA LYS A 124 -11.18 18.39 8.40
C LYS A 124 -9.70 18.73 8.50
N GLU A 125 -9.04 18.37 9.60
CA GLU A 125 -7.60 18.62 9.78
C GLU A 125 -6.73 17.84 8.76
N GLU A 126 -7.17 16.65 8.31
CA GLU A 126 -6.46 15.86 7.29
C GLU A 126 -6.80 16.29 5.85
N LEU A 127 -8.03 16.76 5.57
CA LEU A 127 -8.43 17.26 4.26
C LEU A 127 -7.90 18.69 3.97
N GLU A 128 -7.75 19.52 5.01
CA GLU A 128 -7.16 20.87 4.92
C GLU A 128 -5.62 20.84 4.89
N GLN A 129 -5.00 19.66 5.09
CA GLN A 129 -3.56 19.43 4.94
C GLN A 129 -3.16 18.93 3.54
N GLU A 130 -4.12 18.74 2.63
CA GLU A 130 -3.92 18.31 1.23
C GLU A 130 -3.74 19.49 0.27
#